data_AF-A0A932G8M0-F1
#
_entry.id   AF-A0A932G8M0-F1
#
_cell.length_a   1.000
_cell.length_b   1.000
_cell.length_c   1.000
_cell.angle_alpha   90.00
_cell.angle_beta   90.00
_cell.angle_gamma   90.00
#
_symmetry.space_group_name_H-M   'P 1'
#
loop_
_entity.id
_entity.type
_entity.pdbx_description
1 polymer ?
#
loop_
_entity_poly.entity_id
_entity_poly.type
_entity_poly.pdbx_seq_one_letter_code
_entity_poly.pdbx_strand_id
1 'polypeptide(L)' 'MKSEQANRMEPPELVTELLIGPDGQVLAHNLTPAFAALLRELNPDDEQMLERSSAERSGTGPEQDHD' A
#
# COMPACT_ATOMS: atom_id res chain seq x y z
N MET A 1 -19.37 23.64 30.94
CA MET A 1 -18.77 23.90 29.63
C MET A 1 -18.50 22.54 29.02
N LYS A 2 -19.11 22.25 27.86
CA LYS A 2 -19.21 20.91 27.27
C LYS A 2 -17.85 20.46 26.75
N SER A 3 -17.52 19.21 27.04
CA SER A 3 -16.36 18.48 26.57
C SER A 3 -16.40 18.37 25.05
N GLU A 4 -15.47 19.02 24.36
CA GLU A 4 -15.23 18.79 22.94
C GLU A 4 -13.95 17.96 22.83
N GLN A 5 -14.05 16.68 23.23
CA GLN A 5 -13.06 15.69 22.80
C GLN A 5 -13.31 15.49 21.30
N ALA A 6 -12.62 16.31 20.50
CA ALA A 6 -12.49 16.07 19.09
C ALA A 6 -12.02 14.62 18.91
N ASN A 7 -12.88 13.81 18.33
CA ASN A 7 -12.53 12.52 17.78
C ASN A 7 -11.50 12.78 16.66
N ARG A 8 -10.22 12.98 17.03
CA ARG A 8 -9.11 12.89 16.09
C ARG A 8 -9.09 11.43 15.67
N MET A 9 -9.82 11.12 14.61
CA MET A 9 -9.45 10.03 13.73
C MET A 9 -8.04 10.36 13.24
N GLU A 10 -7.03 9.89 13.98
CA GLU A 10 -5.68 9.75 13.46
C GLU A 10 -5.84 9.04 12.10
N PRO A 11 -5.31 9.59 10.99
CA PRO A 11 -5.38 8.89 9.71
C PRO A 11 -4.80 7.49 9.94
N PRO A 12 -5.45 6.43 9.43
CA PRO A 12 -4.95 5.08 9.64
C PRO A 12 -3.49 5.06 9.18
N GLU A 13 -2.59 4.69 10.09
CA GLU A 13 -1.18 4.54 9.73
C GLU A 13 -1.12 3.60 8.53
N LEU A 14 -0.63 4.09 7.39
CA LEU A 14 -0.43 3.28 6.20
C LEU A 14 0.78 2.38 6.46
N VAL A 15 0.52 1.29 7.18
CA VAL A 15 1.52 0.26 7.47
C VAL A 15 1.64 -0.64 6.25
N THR A 16 2.86 -0.82 5.77
CA THR A 16 3.19 -1.87 4.80
C THR A 16 3.41 -3.18 5.56
N GLU A 17 2.76 -4.23 5.10
CA GLU A 17 2.91 -5.59 5.64
C GLU A 17 3.51 -6.50 4.57
N LEU A 18 4.47 -7.32 4.98
CA LEU A 18 5.16 -8.29 4.13
C LEU A 18 5.10 -9.68 4.78
N LEU A 19 4.74 -10.68 3.99
CA LEU A 19 4.87 -12.08 4.33
C LEU A 19 5.86 -12.73 3.36
N ILE A 20 6.92 -13.32 3.90
CA ILE A 20 7.96 -14.00 3.13
C ILE A 20 7.79 -15.51 3.34
N GLY A 21 7.47 -16.21 2.26
CA GLY A 21 7.34 -17.66 2.24
C GLY A 21 8.68 -18.38 2.38
N PRO A 22 8.67 -19.67 2.76
CA PRO A 22 9.89 -20.48 2.86
C PRO A 22 10.57 -20.75 1.51
N ASP A 23 9.84 -20.56 0.41
CA ASP A 23 10.30 -20.63 -0.98
C ASP A 23 10.78 -19.27 -1.53
N GLY A 24 10.77 -18.23 -0.70
CA GLY A 24 11.16 -16.88 -1.11
C GLY A 24 10.05 -16.05 -1.77
N GLN A 25 8.82 -16.59 -1.87
CA GLN A 25 7.67 -15.83 -2.34
C GLN A 25 7.38 -14.64 -1.41
N VAL A 26 7.10 -13.46 -1.97
CA VAL A 26 6.73 -12.26 -1.21
C VAL A 26 5.25 -11.93 -1.44
N LEU A 27 4.47 -11.91 -0.36
CA LEU A 27 3.11 -11.36 -0.35
C LEU A 27 3.13 -10.02 0.38
N ALA A 28 2.52 -9.00 -0.22
CA ALA A 28 2.61 -7.64 0.30
C ALA A 28 1.26 -6.92 0.30
N HIS A 29 0.97 -6.20 1.39
CA HIS A 29 -0.20 -5.36 1.58
C HIS A 29 0.23 -3.90 1.83
N ASN A 30 -0.52 -2.94 1.26
CA ASN A 30 -0.22 -1.50 1.32
C ASN A 30 1.25 -1.17 0.95
N LEU A 31 1.77 -1.85 -0.07
CA LEU A 31 3.12 -1.65 -0.55
C LEU A 31 3.20 -0.40 -1.42
N THR A 32 4.13 0.49 -1.13
CA THR A 32 4.36 1.66 -1.98
C THR A 32 5.11 1.26 -3.25
N PRO A 33 4.95 1.99 -4.37
CA PRO A 33 5.68 1.71 -5.61
C PRO A 33 7.21 1.75 -5.43
N ALA A 34 7.71 2.69 -4.61
CA ALA A 34 9.13 2.79 -4.29
C ALA A 34 9.65 1.56 -3.55
N PHE A 35 8.85 1.00 -2.63
CA PHE A 35 9.22 -0.22 -1.92
C PHE A 35 9.11 -1.46 -2.83
N ALA A 36 8.12 -1.50 -3.73
CA ALA A 36 8.04 -2.54 -4.76
C ALA A 36 9.26 -2.53 -5.69
N ALA A 37 9.77 -1.34 -6.06
CA ALA A 37 11.00 -1.22 -6.84
C ALA A 37 12.22 -1.83 -6.12
N LEU A 38 12.34 -1.59 -4.81
CA LEU A 38 13.41 -2.19 -4.00
C LEU A 38 13.29 -3.73 -3.93
N LEU A 39 12.08 -4.26 -3.75
CA LEU A 39 11.88 -5.71 -3.71
C LEU A 39 12.19 -6.38 -5.06
N ARG A 40 11.90 -5.68 -6.17
CA ARG A 40 12.28 -6.13 -7.53
C ARG A 40 13.80 -6.24 -7.70
N GLU A 41 14.59 -5.34 -7.10
CA GLU A 41 16.06 -5.45 -7.17
C GLU A 41 16.59 -6.72 -6.50
N LEU A 42 15.89 -7.22 -5.48
CA LEU A 42 16.24 -8.45 -4.77
C LEU A 42 15.76 -9.70 -5.52
N ASN A 43 14.61 -9.63 -6.19
CA ASN A 43 14.06 -10.70 -7.02
C ASN A 43 13.58 -10.15 -8.39
N PRO A 44 14.47 -10.04 -9.38
CA PRO A 44 14.15 -9.43 -10.68
C PRO A 44 13.08 -10.16 -11.49
N ASP A 45 12.88 -11.46 -11.22
CA ASP A 45 11.90 -12.31 -11.90
C ASP A 45 10.49 -12.22 -11.26
N ASP A 46 10.32 -11.41 -10.20
CA ASP A 46 9.02 -11.19 -9.56
C ASP A 46 8.15 -10.21 -10.38
N GLU A 47 7.32 -10.78 -11.25
CA GLU A 47 6.39 -10.03 -12.11
C GLU A 47 5.43 -9.13 -11.31
N GLN A 48 5.02 -9.52 -10.10
CA GLN A 48 4.13 -8.69 -9.28
C GLN A 48 4.83 -7.42 -8.78
N MET A 49 6.11 -7.52 -8.40
CA MET A 49 6.88 -6.34 -8.00
C MET A 49 7.18 -5.43 -9.19
N LEU A 50 7.36 -5.99 -10.40
CA LEU A 50 7.50 -5.21 -11.63
C LEU A 50 6.25 -4.34 -11.88
N GLU A 51 5.06 -4.94 -11.86
CA GLU A 51 3.80 -4.23 -12.06
C GLU A 51 3.59 -3.14 -10.99
N ARG A 52 3.80 -3.49 -9.71
CA ARG A 52 3.60 -2.55 -8.58
C ARG A 52 4.62 -1.41 -8.56
N SER A 53 5.86 -1.65 -8.99
CA SER A 53 6.89 -0.60 -9.08
C SER A 53 6.54 0.49 -10.11
N SER A 54 5.72 0.13 -11.10
CA SER A 54 5.30 0.98 -12.21
C SER A 54 3.97 1.70 -11.95
N ALA A 55 3.28 1.33 -10.86
CA ALA A 55 2.00 1.91 -10.50
C ALA A 55 2.21 3.31 -9.87
N GLU A 56 2.33 4.33 -10.72
CA GLU A 56 2.02 5.70 -10.29
C GLU A 56 0.57 5.69 -9.80
N ARG A 57 0.28 6.33 -8.65
CA ARG A 57 -1.07 6.28 -8.04
C ARG A 57 -2.14 6.71 -9.06
N SER A 58 -2.79 5.76 -9.72
CA SER A 58 -4.11 5.94 -10.33
C SER A 58 -5.15 5.86 -9.21
N GLY A 59 -5.04 6.78 -8.25
CA GLY A 59 -6.04 7.01 -7.22
C GLY A 59 -7.14 7.92 -7.77
N THR A 60 -7.84 7.47 -8.80
CA THR A 60 -9.19 7.96 -9.13
C THR A 60 -10.09 6.73 -9.16
N GLY A 61 -10.40 6.19 -7.98
CA GLY A 61 -11.66 5.48 -7.82
C GLY A 61 -12.77 6.50 -8.03
N PRO A 62 -13.86 6.17 -8.75
CA PRO A 62 -14.91 7.14 -9.02
C PRO A 62 -15.50 7.60 -7.68
N GLU A 63 -15.51 8.92 -7.46
CA GLU A 63 -16.41 9.55 -6.50
C GLU A 63 -17.82 9.09 -6.86
N GLN A 64 -18.41 8.24 -6.02
CA GLN A 64 -19.81 7.90 -6.13
C GLN A 64 -20.59 9.14 -5.70
N ASP A 65 -21.01 9.94 -6.67
CA ASP A 65 -22.07 10.92 -6.50
C ASP A 65 -23.31 10.18 -5.99
N HIS A 66 -23.67 10.43 -4.72
CA HIS A 66 -24.99 10.16 -4.21
C HIS A 66 -25.86 11.40 -4.46
N ASP A 67 -26.77 11.28 -5.42
CA ASP A 67 -27.99 12.09 -5.54
C ASP A 67 -29.17 11.15 -5.87
#